data_AF-M6QAM9-F1
#
_entry.id   AF-M6QAM9-F1
#
_cell.length_a   1.000
_cell.length_b   1.000
_cell.length_c   1.000
_cell.angle_alpha   90.00
_cell.angle_beta   90.00
_cell.angle_gamma   90.00
#
_symmetry.space_group_name_H-M   'P 1'
#
loop_
_entity.id
_entity.type
_entity.pdbx_description
1 polymer ?
#
loop_
_entity_poly.entity_id
_entity_poly.type
_entity_poly.pdbx_seq_one_letter_code
_entity_poly.pdbx_strand_id
1 'polypeptide(L)'
;MMALPIFYVLFLVGAAFGYLIQFRIWSKYLLLLIVFTFNISAYVYDRYDSKFETNEVQTSLVVHAPAEEVWKRITSPFTFGEADHFFFRNGISYPVSMKLVQENGRSLLAVDYSNGTTVAAVTTLDENDRMGFSFPEPQITMVETSLYREVEPKHIRGKIWAVFGEFRLVPISKTEVKIVATTRYVNSLGPKFYWKLWADYLMDELHQHVLRKIKLKVEEKNYPK
;
A
#
# COMPACT_ATOMS: atom_id res chain seq x y z
N MET A 1 -15.60 1.28 -3.18
CA MET A 1 -15.51 -0.08 -3.80
C MET A 1 -14.97 -1.11 -2.81
N MET A 2 -13.80 -0.91 -2.21
CA MET A 2 -13.22 -1.86 -1.24
C MET A 2 -14.10 -2.11 -0.01
N ALA A 3 -14.91 -1.15 0.45
CA ALA A 3 -15.82 -1.37 1.58
C ALA A 3 -17.13 -2.10 1.23
N LEU A 4 -17.46 -2.26 -0.07
CA LEU A 4 -18.75 -2.82 -0.51
C LEU A 4 -18.99 -4.26 -0.03
N PRO A 5 -18.01 -5.18 -0.05
CA PRO A 5 -18.22 -6.54 0.43
C PRO A 5 -18.66 -6.60 1.89
N ILE A 6 -17.95 -5.89 2.78
CA ILE A 6 -18.31 -5.81 4.20
C ILE A 6 -19.69 -5.16 4.37
N PHE A 7 -19.97 -4.09 3.63
CA PHE A 7 -21.25 -3.40 3.72
C PHE A 7 -22.40 -4.31 3.32
N TYR A 8 -22.25 -5.07 2.23
CA TYR A 8 -23.29 -5.96 1.73
C TYR A 8 -23.58 -7.11 2.71
N VAL A 9 -22.54 -7.70 3.30
CA VAL A 9 -22.70 -8.74 4.33
C VAL A 9 -23.44 -8.17 5.55
N LEU A 10 -23.01 -7.01 6.06
CA LEU A 10 -23.68 -6.35 7.18
C LEU A 10 -25.12 -5.95 6.86
N PHE A 11 -25.37 -5.50 5.63
CA PHE A 11 -26.70 -5.16 5.14
C PHE A 11 -27.62 -6.39 5.11
N LEU A 12 -27.17 -7.52 4.55
CA LEU A 12 -27.95 -8.76 4.52
C LEU A 12 -28.24 -9.29 5.93
N VAL A 13 -27.25 -9.25 6.82
CA VAL A 13 -27.43 -9.63 8.23
C VAL A 13 -28.45 -8.72 8.90
N GLY A 14 -28.32 -7.40 8.73
CA GLY A 14 -29.28 -6.43 9.25
C GLY A 14 -30.68 -6.62 8.70
N ALA A 15 -30.83 -6.90 7.41
CA ALA A 15 -32.11 -7.18 6.76
C ALA A 15 -32.76 -8.48 7.29
N ALA A 16 -31.96 -9.53 7.49
CA ALA A 16 -32.45 -10.78 8.08
C ALA A 16 -32.94 -10.57 9.52
N PHE A 17 -32.18 -9.85 10.35
CA PHE A 17 -32.64 -9.48 11.70
C PHE A 17 -33.90 -8.61 11.66
N GLY A 18 -33.96 -7.62 10.77
CA GLY A 18 -35.14 -6.78 10.57
C GLY A 18 -36.39 -7.60 10.20
N TYR A 19 -36.25 -8.54 9.26
CA TYR A 19 -37.33 -9.45 8.86
C TYR A 19 -37.79 -10.32 10.03
N LEU A 20 -36.88 -10.91 10.80
CA LEU A 20 -37.23 -11.73 11.98
C LEU A 20 -37.92 -10.92 13.08
N ILE A 21 -37.54 -9.66 13.27
CA ILE A 21 -38.13 -8.76 14.26
C ILE A 21 -39.52 -8.31 13.83
N GLN A 22 -39.79 -8.10 12.53
CA GLN A 22 -41.10 -7.67 12.03
C GLN A 22 -42.24 -8.60 12.46
N PHE A 23 -41.99 -9.91 12.58
CA PHE A 23 -42.99 -10.90 13.00
C PHE A 23 -43.19 -11.00 14.52
N ARG A 24 -42.49 -10.17 15.31
CA ARG A 24 -42.56 -10.17 16.78
C ARG A 24 -42.88 -8.76 17.29
N ILE A 25 -43.94 -8.61 18.09
CA ILE A 25 -44.25 -7.33 18.77
C ILE A 25 -43.19 -7.10 19.86
N TRP A 26 -42.06 -6.51 19.48
CA TRP A 26 -41.02 -6.07 20.40
C TRP A 26 -41.22 -4.60 20.74
N SER A 27 -40.99 -4.27 22.00
CA SER A 27 -41.17 -2.91 22.50
C SER A 27 -40.24 -1.94 21.77
N LYS A 28 -40.77 -0.78 21.34
CA LYS A 28 -40.02 0.31 20.67
C LYS A 28 -38.74 0.73 21.42
N TYR A 29 -38.67 0.49 22.72
CA TYR A 29 -37.51 0.79 23.56
C TYR A 29 -36.31 -0.14 23.30
N LEU A 30 -36.53 -1.36 22.81
CA LEU A 30 -35.44 -2.30 22.55
C LEU A 30 -34.68 -1.95 21.26
N LEU A 31 -35.38 -1.40 20.26
CA LEU A 31 -34.74 -0.86 19.05
C LEU A 31 -33.81 0.31 19.39
N LEU A 32 -34.23 1.21 20.29
CA LEU A 32 -33.37 2.28 20.79
C LEU A 32 -32.13 1.73 21.49
N LEU A 33 -32.27 0.71 22.34
CA LEU A 33 -31.15 0.10 23.06
C LEU A 33 -30.10 -0.51 22.11
N ILE A 34 -30.51 -1.15 21.03
CA ILE A 34 -29.59 -1.70 20.01
C ILE A 34 -28.80 -0.57 19.32
N VAL A 35 -29.49 0.50 18.91
CA VAL A 35 -28.85 1.65 18.24
C VAL A 35 -27.85 2.35 19.16
N PHE A 36 -28.20 2.51 20.44
CA PHE A 36 -27.31 3.16 21.42
C PHE A 36 -26.10 2.30 21.81
N THR A 37 -26.25 0.97 21.91
CA THR A 37 -25.14 0.08 22.31
C THR A 37 -24.14 -0.18 21.18
N PHE A 38 -24.58 -0.23 19.92
CA PHE A 38 -23.70 -0.51 18.79
C PHE A 38 -22.65 0.59 18.58
N ASN A 39 -23.04 1.87 18.71
CA ASN A 39 -22.12 3.01 18.54
C ASN A 39 -21.01 3.06 19.60
N ILE A 40 -21.33 2.68 20.84
CA ILE A 40 -20.35 2.66 21.95
C ILE A 40 -19.28 1.60 21.68
N SER A 41 -19.65 0.43 21.16
CA SER A 41 -18.68 -0.64 20.88
C SER A 41 -17.64 -0.24 19.82
N ALA A 42 -18.06 0.45 18.76
CA ALA A 42 -17.16 0.96 17.73
C ALA A 42 -16.21 2.04 18.27
N TYR A 43 -16.73 2.97 19.08
CA TYR A 43 -15.92 4.00 19.72
C TYR A 43 -14.89 3.43 20.71
N VAL A 44 -15.30 2.43 21.50
CA VAL A 44 -14.42 1.72 22.44
C VAL A 44 -13.32 0.96 21.67
N TYR A 45 -13.67 0.28 20.58
CA TYR A 45 -12.70 -0.42 19.74
C TYR A 45 -11.61 0.52 19.21
N ASP A 46 -12.01 1.65 18.59
CA ASP A 46 -11.06 2.64 18.05
C ASP A 46 -10.17 3.26 19.14
N ARG A 47 -10.69 3.42 20.36
CA ARG A 47 -9.93 4.00 21.48
C ARG A 47 -8.89 3.03 22.06
N TYR A 48 -9.16 1.73 22.04
CA TYR A 48 -8.25 0.70 22.56
C TYR A 48 -7.28 0.15 21.49
N ASP A 49 -7.51 0.44 20.21
CA ASP A 49 -6.63 0.09 19.09
C ASP A 49 -5.39 1.03 19.03
N SER A 50 -4.62 1.06 20.12
CA SER A 50 -3.45 1.93 20.29
C SER A 50 -2.13 1.30 19.88
N LYS A 51 -2.13 0.03 19.45
CA LYS A 51 -0.90 -0.66 19.05
C LYS A 51 -0.57 -0.30 17.60
N PHE A 52 0.55 0.40 17.41
CA PHE A 52 1.20 0.59 16.12
C PHE A 52 1.79 -0.76 15.66
N GLU A 53 0.92 -1.68 15.27
CA GLU A 53 1.35 -2.92 14.62
C GLU A 53 1.68 -2.63 13.16
N THR A 54 2.88 -3.02 12.77
CA THR A 54 3.31 -2.96 11.36
C THR A 54 3.04 -4.30 10.72
N ASN A 55 2.53 -4.24 9.49
CA ASN A 55 2.39 -5.39 8.62
C ASN A 55 3.55 -5.39 7.64
N GLU A 56 3.92 -6.57 7.15
CA GLU A 56 4.98 -6.72 6.16
C GLU A 56 4.44 -7.47 4.93
N VAL A 57 4.79 -6.97 3.75
CA VAL A 57 4.51 -7.59 2.45
C VAL A 57 5.83 -7.73 1.71
N GLN A 58 6.05 -8.91 1.17
CA GLN A 58 7.22 -9.21 0.33
C GLN A 58 6.76 -9.73 -1.03
N THR A 59 7.35 -9.18 -2.08
CA THR A 59 7.11 -9.58 -3.46
C THR A 59 8.45 -9.79 -4.12
N SER A 60 8.59 -10.84 -4.94
CA SER A 60 9.84 -11.11 -5.63
C SER A 60 9.65 -11.40 -7.11
N LEU A 61 10.67 -11.07 -7.90
CA LEU A 61 10.67 -11.23 -9.34
C LEU A 61 12.08 -11.49 -9.84
N VAL A 62 12.24 -12.44 -10.76
CA VAL A 62 13.53 -12.81 -11.35
C VAL A 62 13.80 -11.96 -12.59
N VAL A 63 15.01 -11.42 -12.68
CA VAL A 63 15.51 -10.62 -13.81
C VAL A 63 16.70 -11.33 -14.44
N HIS A 64 16.69 -11.45 -15.77
CA HIS A 64 17.77 -12.04 -16.56
C HIS A 64 18.86 -11.00 -16.85
N ALA A 65 19.54 -10.58 -15.78
CA ALA A 65 20.73 -9.75 -15.85
C ALA A 65 21.64 -9.98 -14.62
N PRO A 66 22.94 -9.64 -14.72
CA PRO A 66 23.83 -9.62 -13.57
C PRO A 66 23.34 -8.66 -12.47
N ALA A 67 23.61 -8.98 -11.20
CA ALA A 67 23.21 -8.16 -10.06
C ALA A 67 23.73 -6.71 -10.16
N GLU A 68 24.94 -6.50 -10.68
CA GLU A 68 25.54 -5.18 -10.90
C GLU A 68 24.72 -4.29 -11.84
N GLU A 69 24.17 -4.85 -12.90
CA GLU A 69 23.37 -4.10 -13.86
C GLU A 69 22.01 -3.70 -13.26
N VAL A 70 21.39 -4.64 -12.52
CA VAL A 70 20.14 -4.38 -11.81
C VAL A 70 20.34 -3.34 -10.71
N TRP A 71 21.44 -3.45 -9.94
CA TRP A 71 21.80 -2.49 -8.90
C TRP A 71 21.98 -1.08 -9.46
N LYS A 72 22.74 -0.95 -10.55
CA LYS A 72 22.89 0.32 -11.25
C LYS A 72 21.54 0.90 -11.69
N ARG A 73 20.59 0.05 -12.08
CA ARG A 73 19.25 0.50 -12.48
C ARG A 73 18.43 1.00 -11.29
N ILE A 74 18.42 0.27 -10.17
CA ILE A 74 17.66 0.62 -8.96
C ILE A 74 18.18 1.92 -8.34
N THR A 75 19.49 2.16 -8.40
CA THR A 75 20.13 3.35 -7.83
C THR A 75 20.13 4.56 -8.77
N SER A 76 19.80 4.37 -10.04
CA SER A 76 19.65 5.45 -11.03
C SER A 76 18.23 6.03 -11.04
N PRO A 77 18.03 7.27 -11.50
CA PRO A 77 16.69 7.80 -11.75
C PRO A 77 15.88 6.88 -12.66
N PHE A 78 14.63 6.60 -12.28
CA PHE A 78 13.75 5.68 -12.97
C PHE A 78 12.34 6.24 -13.10
N THR A 79 11.73 6.05 -14.26
CA THR A 79 10.32 6.38 -14.52
C THR A 79 9.55 5.10 -14.82
N PHE A 80 8.59 4.77 -13.96
CA PHE A 80 7.76 3.56 -14.07
C PHE A 80 6.63 3.72 -15.10
N GLY A 81 6.22 4.97 -15.34
CA GLY A 81 5.09 5.31 -16.19
C GLY A 81 3.76 5.02 -15.49
N GLU A 82 2.66 4.99 -16.26
CA GLU A 82 1.35 4.71 -15.70
C GLU A 82 1.17 3.23 -15.33
N ALA A 83 0.38 2.98 -14.29
CA ALA A 83 0.01 1.64 -13.89
C ALA A 83 -1.33 1.23 -14.51
N ASP A 84 -1.39 0.00 -15.03
CA ASP A 84 -2.58 -0.54 -15.69
C ASP A 84 -3.66 -1.01 -14.70
N HIS A 85 -3.27 -1.27 -13.45
CA HIS A 85 -4.14 -1.87 -12.44
C HIS A 85 -5.35 -0.96 -12.14
N PHE A 86 -6.55 -1.56 -12.09
CA PHE A 86 -7.82 -0.86 -11.91
C PHE A 86 -7.81 0.12 -10.73
N PHE A 87 -7.41 -0.31 -9.53
CA PHE A 87 -7.39 0.56 -8.34
C PHE A 87 -6.41 1.74 -8.45
N PHE A 88 -5.25 1.56 -9.10
CA PHE A 88 -4.27 2.62 -9.30
C PHE A 88 -4.80 3.71 -10.24
N ARG A 89 -5.57 3.31 -11.25
CA ARG A 89 -6.28 4.25 -12.14
C ARG A 89 -7.50 4.91 -11.49
N ASN A 90 -7.96 4.40 -10.35
CA ASN A 90 -9.16 4.85 -9.64
C ASN A 90 -8.85 5.32 -8.22
N GLY A 91 -7.77 6.10 -8.08
CA GLY A 91 -7.51 6.90 -6.89
C GLY A 91 -6.51 6.33 -5.89
N ILE A 92 -6.05 5.07 -6.02
CA ILE A 92 -4.94 4.55 -5.20
C ILE A 92 -3.60 5.06 -5.74
N SER A 93 -2.75 5.54 -4.84
CA SER A 93 -1.43 6.06 -5.20
C SER A 93 -0.45 4.95 -5.57
N TYR A 94 0.36 5.19 -6.60
CA TYR A 94 1.45 4.32 -7.02
C TYR A 94 2.67 5.15 -7.45
N PRO A 95 3.90 4.61 -7.37
CA PRO A 95 5.10 5.34 -7.75
C PRO A 95 5.18 5.49 -9.27
N VAL A 96 5.35 6.73 -9.74
CA VAL A 96 5.50 7.09 -11.16
C VAL A 96 6.97 7.30 -11.50
N SER A 97 7.75 7.84 -10.56
CA SER A 97 9.16 8.16 -10.75
C SER A 97 9.91 8.06 -9.42
N MET A 98 11.20 7.73 -9.47
CA MET A 98 12.09 7.80 -8.31
C MET A 98 13.48 8.28 -8.70
N LYS A 99 14.15 8.96 -7.77
CA LYS A 99 15.55 9.37 -7.90
C LYS A 99 16.25 9.40 -6.54
N LEU A 100 17.50 8.95 -6.53
CA LEU A 100 18.38 9.13 -5.39
C LEU A 100 18.96 10.55 -5.40
N VAL A 101 18.84 11.25 -4.28
CA VAL A 101 19.31 12.63 -4.07
C VAL A 101 20.26 12.63 -2.88
N GLN A 102 21.33 13.41 -2.95
CA GLN A 102 22.21 13.66 -1.81
C GLN A 102 21.89 15.05 -1.26
N GLU A 103 21.57 15.13 0.02
CA GLU A 103 21.28 16.38 0.71
C GLU A 103 21.93 16.38 2.09
N ASN A 104 22.76 17.40 2.38
CA ASN A 104 23.46 17.54 3.67
C ASN A 104 24.24 16.28 4.11
N GLY A 105 24.84 15.57 3.16
CA GLY A 105 25.60 14.33 3.41
C GLY A 105 24.74 13.10 3.69
N ARG A 106 23.41 13.18 3.52
CA ARG A 106 22.48 12.05 3.63
C ARG A 106 21.91 11.70 2.27
N SER A 107 21.74 10.40 2.04
CA SER A 107 21.09 9.88 0.84
C SER A 107 19.58 9.83 1.07
N LEU A 108 18.82 10.41 0.14
CA LEU A 108 17.37 10.49 0.16
C LEU A 108 16.83 9.88 -1.14
N LEU A 109 15.72 9.15 -1.04
CA LEU A 109 14.99 8.65 -2.20
C LEU A 109 13.76 9.55 -2.40
N ALA A 110 13.84 10.43 -3.39
CA ALA A 110 12.70 11.24 -3.81
C ALA A 110 11.83 10.40 -4.74
N VAL A 111 10.53 10.30 -4.42
CA VAL A 111 9.57 9.48 -5.16
C VAL A 111 8.36 10.34 -5.53
N ASP A 112 8.06 10.36 -6.82
CA ASP A 112 6.82 10.94 -7.34
C ASP A 112 5.77 9.84 -7.39
N TYR A 113 4.66 10.05 -6.70
CA TYR A 113 3.46 9.21 -6.75
C TYR A 113 2.41 9.86 -7.64
N SER A 114 1.44 9.08 -8.09
CA SER A 114 0.31 9.58 -8.89
C SER A 114 -0.51 10.67 -8.19
N ASN A 115 -0.56 10.68 -6.85
CA ASN A 115 -1.36 11.62 -6.05
C ASN A 115 -0.51 12.55 -5.17
N GLY A 116 0.80 12.65 -5.38
CA GLY A 116 1.68 13.49 -4.56
C GLY A 116 3.15 13.11 -4.64
N THR A 117 3.99 13.73 -3.83
CA THR A 117 5.42 13.42 -3.76
C THR A 117 5.83 13.09 -2.33
N THR A 118 6.89 12.32 -2.18
CA THR A 118 7.46 12.01 -0.87
C THR A 118 8.97 11.84 -0.97
N VAL A 119 9.63 12.00 0.18
CA VAL A 119 11.07 11.80 0.32
C VAL A 119 11.29 10.77 1.41
N ALA A 120 11.90 9.64 1.05
CA ALA A 120 12.31 8.63 2.00
C ALA A 120 13.78 8.81 2.38
N ALA A 121 14.09 8.62 3.66
CA ALA A 121 15.48 8.57 4.12
C ALA A 121 16.08 7.20 3.77
N VAL A 122 17.21 7.18 3.05
CA VAL A 122 17.91 5.92 2.78
C VAL A 122 18.63 5.49 4.05
N THR A 123 18.29 4.29 4.51
CA THR A 123 18.80 3.70 5.76
C THR A 123 19.98 2.77 5.51
N THR A 124 19.98 2.07 4.38
CA THR A 124 21.03 1.15 3.95
C THR A 124 21.22 1.26 2.44
N LEU A 125 22.47 1.20 2.00
CA LEU A 125 22.84 1.25 0.60
C LEU A 125 24.08 0.39 0.40
N ASP A 126 23.87 -0.93 0.42
CA ASP A 126 24.92 -1.93 0.27
C ASP A 126 25.03 -2.31 -1.21
N GLU A 127 26.18 -2.00 -1.81
CA GLU A 127 26.39 -2.14 -3.25
C GLU A 127 26.11 -3.57 -3.75
N ASN A 128 25.29 -3.69 -4.80
CA ASN A 128 24.87 -4.95 -5.41
C ASN A 128 24.09 -5.93 -4.50
N ASP A 129 23.67 -5.49 -3.30
CA ASP A 129 22.94 -6.32 -2.34
C ASP A 129 21.59 -5.69 -1.97
N ARG A 130 21.58 -4.60 -1.21
CA ARG A 130 20.32 -4.06 -0.66
C ARG A 130 20.28 -2.54 -0.54
N MET A 131 19.09 -2.01 -0.83
CA MET A 131 18.74 -0.61 -0.62
C MET A 131 17.49 -0.53 0.25
N GLY A 132 17.65 -0.12 1.51
CA GLY A 132 16.57 0.09 2.45
C GLY A 132 16.30 1.57 2.67
N PHE A 133 15.03 1.97 2.77
CA PHE A 133 14.62 3.35 3.00
C PHE A 133 13.42 3.42 3.94
N SER A 134 13.35 4.49 4.73
CA SER A 134 12.27 4.74 5.69
C SER A 134 11.56 6.04 5.36
N PHE A 135 10.25 6.06 5.55
CA PHE A 135 9.45 7.25 5.33
C PHE A 135 9.23 7.98 6.65
N PRO A 136 9.64 9.26 6.76
CA PRO A 136 9.47 10.03 8.00
C PRO A 136 8.01 10.43 8.24
N GLU A 137 7.22 10.53 7.16
CA GLU A 137 5.83 10.99 7.21
C GLU A 137 4.92 10.08 6.35
N PRO A 138 3.62 9.96 6.71
CA PRO A 138 2.66 9.22 5.93
C PRO A 138 2.49 9.75 4.50
N GLN A 139 2.51 8.85 3.51
CA GLN A 139 2.23 9.20 2.12
C GLN A 139 0.73 9.40 1.89
N ILE A 140 0.38 10.16 0.87
CA ILE A 140 -0.98 10.18 0.34
C ILE A 140 -1.19 8.83 -0.36
N THR A 141 -1.92 7.92 0.26
CA THR A 141 -2.14 6.57 -0.28
C THR A 141 -3.36 6.48 -1.19
N MET A 142 -4.31 7.40 -1.06
CA MET A 142 -5.47 7.47 -1.96
C MET A 142 -6.16 8.83 -1.95
N VAL A 143 -6.89 9.11 -3.03
CA VAL A 143 -7.77 10.28 -3.21
C VAL A 143 -9.19 9.85 -3.58
N GLU A 144 -10.19 10.63 -3.18
CA GLU A 144 -11.58 10.33 -3.55
C GLU A 144 -11.85 10.60 -5.03
N THR A 145 -12.32 9.59 -5.75
CA THR A 145 -12.79 9.71 -7.15
C THR A 145 -14.23 10.23 -7.21
N SER A 146 -14.57 11.21 -6.38
CA SER A 146 -15.92 11.80 -6.32
C SER A 146 -16.12 12.87 -7.39
N LEU A 147 -17.38 13.33 -7.55
CA LEU A 147 -17.71 14.45 -8.44
C LEU A 147 -16.93 15.72 -8.07
N TYR A 148 -16.60 15.87 -6.78
CA TYR A 148 -15.87 17.01 -6.22
C TYR A 148 -14.34 16.85 -6.28
N ARG A 149 -13.82 16.08 -7.26
CA ARG A 149 -12.41 15.77 -7.58
C ARG A 149 -11.36 16.40 -6.66
N GLU A 150 -10.42 15.56 -6.19
CA GLU A 150 -9.22 15.95 -5.42
C GLU A 150 -9.45 16.23 -3.93
N VAL A 151 -10.52 15.68 -3.34
CA VAL A 151 -10.64 15.66 -1.88
C VAL A 151 -9.84 14.48 -1.33
N GLU A 152 -8.81 14.79 -0.53
CA GLU A 152 -8.14 13.79 0.27
C GLU A 152 -9.07 13.34 1.41
N PRO A 153 -9.43 12.04 1.51
CA PRO A 153 -10.30 11.56 2.55
C PRO A 153 -9.60 11.66 3.92
N LYS A 154 -10.00 12.65 4.74
CA LYS A 154 -9.48 12.85 6.12
C LYS A 154 -9.58 11.60 7.00
N HIS A 155 -10.53 10.72 6.69
CA HIS A 155 -10.73 9.47 7.43
C HIS A 155 -9.74 8.35 7.05
N ILE A 156 -8.91 8.55 6.02
CA ILE A 156 -7.91 7.58 5.54
C ILE A 156 -6.48 8.12 5.66
N ARG A 157 -6.30 9.45 5.59
CA ARG A 157 -4.98 10.09 5.73
C ARG A 157 -4.25 9.59 6.98
N GLY A 158 -3.05 9.06 6.78
CA GLY A 158 -2.20 8.54 7.85
C GLY A 158 -2.70 7.26 8.53
N LYS A 159 -3.81 6.67 8.06
CA LYS A 159 -4.32 5.41 8.62
C LYS A 159 -3.68 4.17 7.99
N ILE A 160 -3.40 4.22 6.70
CA ILE A 160 -2.57 3.22 6.02
C ILE A 160 -1.44 3.95 5.32
N TRP A 161 -0.19 3.60 5.65
CA TRP A 161 1.00 4.20 5.05
C TRP A 161 2.23 3.33 5.24
N ALA A 162 3.20 3.44 4.33
CA ALA A 162 4.44 2.69 4.37
C ALA A 162 5.46 3.38 5.29
N VAL A 163 6.03 2.63 6.23
CA VAL A 163 7.06 3.11 7.16
C VAL A 163 8.46 2.81 6.62
N PHE A 164 8.62 1.66 5.96
CA PHE A 164 9.89 1.18 5.46
C PHE A 164 9.69 0.43 4.14
N GLY A 165 10.63 0.61 3.21
CA GLY A 165 10.76 -0.16 1.99
C GLY A 165 12.19 -0.67 1.81
N GLU A 166 12.34 -1.81 1.15
CA GLU A 166 13.64 -2.38 0.80
C GLU A 166 13.59 -3.05 -0.57
N PHE A 167 14.64 -2.84 -1.37
CA PHE A 167 14.98 -3.71 -2.49
C PHE A 167 16.21 -4.54 -2.11
N ARG A 168 16.09 -5.87 -2.20
CA ARG A 168 17.20 -6.80 -1.99
C ARG A 168 17.44 -7.63 -3.24
N LEU A 169 18.70 -7.74 -3.64
CA LEU A 169 19.17 -8.52 -4.77
C LEU A 169 19.73 -9.83 -4.26
N VAL A 170 19.14 -10.94 -4.72
CA VAL A 170 19.61 -12.29 -4.39
C VAL A 170 20.13 -12.92 -5.68
N PRO A 171 21.46 -12.95 -5.90
CA PRO A 171 22.05 -13.56 -7.09
C PRO A 171 21.67 -15.03 -7.19
N ILE A 172 21.15 -15.45 -8.35
CA ILE A 172 20.88 -16.86 -8.66
C ILE A 172 22.04 -17.44 -9.47
N SER A 173 22.54 -16.67 -10.44
CA SER A 173 23.67 -17.02 -11.29
C SER A 173 24.42 -15.76 -11.73
N LYS A 174 25.44 -15.90 -12.58
CA LYS A 174 26.16 -14.75 -13.16
C LYS A 174 25.27 -13.85 -14.05
N THR A 175 24.16 -14.39 -14.55
CA THR A 175 23.28 -13.72 -15.51
C THR A 175 21.84 -13.58 -15.00
N GLU A 176 21.56 -13.98 -13.77
CA GLU A 176 20.22 -13.93 -13.20
C GLU A 176 20.25 -13.51 -11.73
N VAL A 177 19.34 -12.62 -11.38
CA VAL A 177 19.16 -12.11 -10.01
C VAL A 177 17.69 -12.06 -9.66
N LYS A 178 17.36 -12.41 -8.42
CA LYS A 178 16.01 -12.22 -7.86
C LYS A 178 15.97 -10.91 -7.10
N ILE A 179 15.06 -10.01 -7.49
CA ILE A 179 14.77 -8.81 -6.72
C ILE A 179 13.66 -9.15 -5.74
N VAL A 180 13.88 -8.87 -4.45
CA VAL A 180 12.88 -8.97 -3.38
C VAL A 180 12.56 -7.56 -2.92
N ALA A 181 11.32 -7.13 -3.14
CA ALA A 181 10.77 -5.90 -2.61
C ALA A 181 10.05 -6.19 -1.29
N THR A 182 10.41 -5.48 -0.23
CA THR A 182 9.77 -5.59 1.08
C THR A 182 9.21 -4.24 1.47
N THR A 183 7.95 -4.19 1.90
CA THR A 183 7.35 -2.99 2.48
C THR A 183 6.76 -3.33 3.85
N ARG A 184 7.15 -2.54 4.86
CA ARG A 184 6.48 -2.53 6.16
C ARG A 184 5.56 -1.33 6.26
N TYR A 185 4.29 -1.56 6.57
CA TYR A 185 3.27 -0.52 6.59
C TYR A 185 2.43 -0.57 7.87
N VAL A 186 1.91 0.59 8.27
CA VAL A 186 0.97 0.71 9.38
C VAL A 186 -0.45 0.59 8.84
N ASN A 187 -1.33 -0.07 9.59
CA ASN A 187 -2.77 -0.09 9.32
C ASN A 187 -3.57 0.19 10.60
N SER A 188 -4.19 1.36 10.67
CA SER A 188 -5.12 1.77 11.74
C SER A 188 -6.59 1.70 11.34
N LEU A 189 -6.93 1.09 10.19
CA LEU A 189 -8.32 0.88 9.79
C LEU A 189 -8.90 -0.38 10.42
N GLY A 190 -10.02 -0.22 11.13
CA GLY A 190 -10.86 -1.30 11.61
C GLY A 190 -11.92 -1.72 10.56
N PRO A 191 -12.26 -3.03 10.48
CA PRO A 191 -11.63 -4.16 11.16
C PRO A 191 -10.29 -4.55 10.52
N LYS A 192 -9.26 -4.78 11.34
CA LYS A 192 -7.86 -4.95 10.89
C LYS A 192 -7.67 -6.05 9.84
N PHE A 193 -8.26 -7.22 10.07
CA PHE A 193 -8.11 -8.38 9.18
C PHE A 193 -8.56 -8.04 7.75
N TYR A 194 -9.66 -7.30 7.62
CA TYR A 194 -10.24 -6.99 6.32
C TYR A 194 -9.40 -5.98 5.55
N TRP A 195 -9.02 -4.89 6.20
CA TRP A 195 -8.19 -3.87 5.58
C TRP A 195 -6.77 -4.35 5.31
N LYS A 196 -6.27 -5.30 6.12
CA LYS A 196 -5.02 -6.01 5.83
C LYS A 196 -5.09 -6.76 4.50
N LEU A 197 -6.17 -7.50 4.21
CA LEU A 197 -6.30 -8.22 2.93
C LEU A 197 -6.17 -7.27 1.73
N TRP A 198 -6.85 -6.12 1.77
CA TRP A 198 -6.77 -5.12 0.71
C TRP A 198 -5.40 -4.45 0.65
N ALA A 199 -4.83 -4.09 1.80
CA ALA A 199 -3.53 -3.44 1.86
C ALA A 199 -2.41 -4.38 1.36
N ASP A 200 -2.40 -5.64 1.78
CA ASP A 200 -1.42 -6.64 1.31
C ASP A 200 -1.52 -6.84 -0.21
N TYR A 201 -2.75 -6.97 -0.74
CA TYR A 201 -2.98 -7.09 -2.18
C TYR A 201 -2.48 -5.87 -2.96
N LEU A 202 -2.83 -4.66 -2.52
CA LEU A 202 -2.44 -3.43 -3.21
C LEU A 202 -0.93 -3.16 -3.12
N MET A 203 -0.30 -3.49 -2.01
CA MET A 203 1.15 -3.39 -1.85
C MET A 203 1.88 -4.39 -2.75
N ASP A 204 1.38 -5.63 -2.87
CA ASP A 204 1.92 -6.60 -3.82
C ASP A 204 1.79 -6.11 -5.26
N GLU A 205 0.61 -5.61 -5.67
CA GLU A 205 0.42 -5.03 -7.01
C GLU A 205 1.34 -3.83 -7.28
N LEU A 206 1.61 -3.01 -6.26
CA LEU A 206 2.56 -1.90 -6.35
C LEU A 206 3.99 -2.42 -6.55
N HIS A 207 4.42 -3.40 -5.76
CA HIS A 207 5.72 -4.04 -5.96
C HIS A 207 5.82 -4.65 -7.35
N GLN A 208 4.80 -5.38 -7.80
CA GLN A 208 4.73 -5.98 -9.12
C GLN A 208 4.84 -4.94 -10.22
N HIS A 209 4.15 -3.80 -10.10
CA HIS A 209 4.28 -2.67 -11.03
C HIS A 209 5.74 -2.20 -11.14
N VAL A 210 6.39 -1.90 -10.01
CA VAL A 210 7.78 -1.44 -9.95
C VAL A 210 8.75 -2.47 -10.51
N LEU A 211 8.69 -3.70 -10.00
CA LEU A 211 9.63 -4.77 -10.35
C LEU A 211 9.53 -5.17 -11.83
N ARG A 212 8.31 -5.24 -12.40
CA ARG A 212 8.14 -5.54 -13.82
C ARG A 212 8.74 -4.45 -14.71
N LYS A 213 8.57 -3.18 -14.37
CA LYS A 213 9.14 -2.07 -15.16
C LYS A 213 10.67 -2.08 -15.10
N ILE A 214 11.25 -2.37 -13.92
CA ILE A 214 12.70 -2.53 -13.77
C ILE A 214 13.19 -3.71 -14.63
N LYS A 215 12.55 -4.89 -14.54
CA LYS A 215 12.87 -6.06 -15.36
C LYS A 215 12.88 -5.73 -16.84
N LEU A 216 11.78 -5.17 -17.34
CA LEU A 216 11.64 -4.81 -18.76
C LEU A 216 12.76 -3.87 -19.21
N LYS A 217 13.08 -2.84 -18.42
CA LYS A 217 14.12 -1.87 -18.78
C LYS A 217 15.54 -2.43 -18.73
N VAL A 218 15.81 -3.37 -17.84
CA VAL A 218 17.11 -4.03 -17.76
C VAL A 218 17.26 -5.03 -18.91
N GLU A 219 16.24 -5.85 -19.16
CA GLU A 219 16.28 -6.89 -20.19
C GLU A 219 16.24 -6.32 -21.61
N GLU A 220 15.51 -5.22 -21.86
CA GLU A 220 15.51 -4.53 -23.16
C GLU A 220 16.91 -4.02 -23.54
N LYS A 221 17.72 -3.62 -22.57
CA LYS A 221 19.11 -3.19 -22.81
C LYS A 221 20.02 -4.37 -23.19
N ASN A 222 19.72 -5.57 -22.72
CA ASN A 222 20.48 -6.78 -23.03
C ASN A 222 20.10 -7.41 -24.38
N TYR A 223 18.98 -6.98 -24.97
CA TYR A 223 18.53 -7.36 -26.30
C TYR A 223 18.16 -6.11 -27.13
N PRO A 224 19.13 -5.31 -27.59
CA PRO A 224 18.83 -4.24 -28.52
C PRO A 224 18.20 -4.83 -29.79
N LYS A 225 17.08 -4.25 -30.22
CA LYS A 225 16.44 -4.57 -31.51
C LYS A 225 17.38 -4.26 -32.67
#